data_AF-A0A2P6SBA8-F1
#
_entry.id   AF-A0A2P6SBA8-F1
#
_cell.length_a   1.000
_cell.length_b   1.000
_cell.length_c   1.000
_cell.angle_alpha   90.00
_cell.angle_beta   90.00
_cell.angle_gamma   90.00
#
_symmetry.space_group_name_H-M   'P 1'
#
loop_
_entity.id
_entity.type
_entity.pdbx_description
1 polymer ?
#
loop_
_entity_poly.entity_id
_entity_poly.type
_entity_poly.pdbx_seq_one_letter_code
_entity_poly.pdbx_strand_id
1 'polypeptide(L)' 'MYMCVWDVISNEEAVEIVGSTAEREKCAKRLVECAAAAWRKKRWSCAMDDISAICLFFHSSSLSQQVHPISTLK' A
#
# COMPACT_ATOMS: atom_id res chain seq x y z
N MET A 1 8.57 -10.82 20.93
CA MET A 1 9.40 -10.58 19.72
C MET A 1 8.54 -9.73 18.82
N TYR A 2 8.82 -8.44 18.77
CA TYR A 2 8.08 -7.50 17.93
C TYR A 2 8.46 -7.76 16.49
N MET A 3 7.47 -7.90 15.62
CA MET A 3 7.69 -8.20 14.22
C MET A 3 7.27 -7.02 13.36
N CYS A 4 8.12 -6.63 12.41
CA CYS A 4 7.85 -5.56 11.47
C CYS A 4 7.31 -6.12 10.14
N VAL A 5 6.75 -5.24 9.30
CA VAL A 5 6.26 -5.59 7.95
C VAL A 5 7.32 -6.32 7.11
N TRP A 6 8.59 -5.95 7.28
CA TRP A 6 9.70 -6.47 6.48
C TRP A 6 10.15 -7.89 6.88
N ASP A 7 9.69 -8.41 8.02
CA ASP A 7 9.98 -9.79 8.42
C ASP A 7 9.14 -10.82 7.63
N VAL A 8 8.04 -10.36 7.01
CA VAL A 8 7.08 -11.21 6.27
C VAL A 8 6.85 -10.79 4.82
N ILE A 9 7.23 -9.56 4.45
CA ILE A 9 7.13 -9.04 3.09
C ILE A 9 8.50 -8.53 2.64
N SER A 10 8.96 -8.98 1.47
CA SER A 10 10.15 -8.44 0.81
C SER A 10 9.88 -7.08 0.16
N ASN A 11 10.93 -6.32 -0.15
CA ASN A 11 10.81 -5.03 -0.83
C ASN A 11 10.11 -5.17 -2.19
N GLU A 12 10.43 -6.23 -2.93
CA GLU A 12 9.86 -6.53 -4.24
C GLU A 12 8.36 -6.80 -4.14
N GLU A 13 7.95 -7.65 -3.18
CA GLU A 13 6.52 -7.92 -2.90
C GLU A 13 5.79 -6.64 -2.46
N ALA A 14 6.41 -5.79 -1.64
CA ALA A 14 5.79 -4.53 -1.22
C ALA A 14 5.53 -3.62 -2.43
N VAL A 15 6.49 -3.50 -3.35
CA VAL A 15 6.33 -2.70 -4.58
C VAL A 15 5.27 -3.31 -5.49
N GLU A 16 5.22 -4.64 -5.63
CA GLU A 16 4.20 -5.33 -6.43
C GLU A 16 2.79 -5.10 -5.85
N ILE A 17 2.62 -5.22 -4.54
CA ILE A 17 1.33 -4.98 -3.88
C ILE A 17 0.87 -3.54 -4.09
N VAL A 18 1.77 -2.57 -3.90
CA VAL A 18 1.44 -1.15 -4.09
C VAL A 18 1.15 -0.84 -5.57
N GLY A 19 1.96 -1.37 -6.48
CA GLY A 19 1.84 -1.14 -7.93
C GLY A 19 0.64 -1.83 -8.58
N SER A 20 0.21 -2.97 -8.06
CA SER A 20 -0.98 -3.70 -8.54
C SER A 20 -2.31 -3.17 -7.97
N THR A 21 -2.26 -2.34 -6.93
CA THR A 21 -3.46 -1.76 -6.32
C THR A 21 -3.94 -0.54 -7.13
N ALA A 22 -5.14 -0.64 -7.71
CA ALA A 22 -5.70 0.43 -8.55
C ALA A 22 -5.99 1.73 -7.79
N GLU A 23 -6.41 1.63 -6.53
CA GLU A 23 -6.79 2.77 -5.70
C GLU A 23 -5.64 3.13 -4.75
N ARG A 24 -4.99 4.28 -5.01
CA ARG A 24 -3.84 4.77 -4.23
C ARG A 24 -4.12 4.83 -2.72
N GLU A 25 -5.32 5.24 -2.35
CA GLU A 25 -5.78 5.33 -0.95
C GLU A 25 -5.84 3.96 -0.25
N LYS A 26 -5.98 2.88 -1.03
CA LYS A 26 -6.08 1.51 -0.52
C LYS A 26 -4.75 0.76 -0.53
N CYS A 27 -3.70 1.28 -1.17
CA CYS A 27 -2.39 0.61 -1.27
C CYS A 27 -1.81 0.28 0.11
N ALA A 28 -1.83 1.24 1.04
CA ALA A 28 -1.29 1.05 2.39
C ALA A 28 -2.08 -0.02 3.15
N LYS A 29 -3.42 0.03 3.08
CA LYS A 29 -4.29 -0.98 3.67
C LYS A 29 -4.00 -2.37 3.10
N ARG A 30 -3.85 -2.48 1.78
CA ARG A 30 -3.56 -3.75 1.11
C ARG A 30 -2.21 -4.33 1.53
N LEU A 31 -1.19 -3.50 1.68
CA LEU A 31 0.12 -3.92 2.16
C LEU A 31 0.06 -4.48 3.59
N VAL A 32 -0.66 -3.81 4.49
CA VAL A 32 -0.88 -4.29 5.87
C VAL A 32 -1.64 -5.60 5.89
N GLU A 33 -2.71 -5.73 5.10
CA GLU A 33 -3.49 -6.97 5.00
C GLU A 33 -2.64 -8.15 4.49
N CYS A 34 -1.81 -7.92 3.48
CA CYS A 34 -0.88 -8.92 2.96
C CYS A 34 0.15 -9.33 4.02
N ALA A 35 0.72 -8.38 4.76
CA ALA A 35 1.70 -8.68 5.81
C ALA A 35 1.06 -9.48 6.95
N ALA A 36 -0.13 -9.08 7.39
CA ALA A 36 -0.91 -9.79 8.40
C ALA A 36 -1.26 -11.22 7.95
N ALA A 37 -1.62 -11.41 6.67
CA ALA A 37 -1.91 -12.73 6.12
C ALA A 37 -0.66 -13.62 6.03
N ALA A 38 0.48 -13.06 5.61
CA ALA A 38 1.76 -13.77 5.55
C ALA A 38 2.22 -14.19 6.95
N TRP A 39 2.06 -13.33 7.96
CA TRP A 39 2.34 -13.67 9.36
C TRP A 39 1.52 -14.85 9.86
N ARG A 40 0.19 -14.83 9.66
CA ARG A 40 -0.70 -15.92 10.07
C ARG A 40 -0.30 -17.27 9.46
N LYS A 41 0.27 -17.26 8.25
CA LYS A 41 0.81 -18.47 7.61
C LYS A 41 2.14 -18.94 8.20
N LYS A 42 3.00 -18.00 8.62
CA LYS A 42 4.39 -18.29 9.01
C LYS A 42 4.54 -18.67 10.49
N ARG A 43 3.73 -18.09 11.39
CA ARG A 43 3.87 -18.29 12.84
C ARG A 43 2.53 -18.41 13.56
N TRP A 44 2.27 -19.61 14.10
CA TRP A 44 1.09 -19.88 14.94
C TRP A 44 1.28 -19.42 16.40
N SER A 45 2.53 -19.28 16.88
CA SER A 45 2.84 -19.15 18.32
C SER A 45 3.18 -17.75 18.81
N CYS A 46 3.15 -16.72 17.96
CA CYS A 46 3.49 -15.35 18.36
C CYS A 46 2.33 -14.40 18.07
N ALA A 47 1.96 -13.60 19.07
CA ALA A 47 0.95 -12.57 18.93
C ALA A 47 1.38 -11.56 17.84
N MET A 48 0.41 -11.10 17.06
CA MET A 48 0.60 -10.03 16.08
C MET A 48 0.37 -8.69 16.81
N ASP A 49 1.36 -7.79 16.75
CA ASP A 49 1.21 -6.41 17.20
C ASP A 49 0.58 -5.54 16.08
N ASP A 50 0.31 -4.26 16.38
CA ASP A 50 -0.24 -3.31 15.41
C ASP A 50 0.74 -3.05 14.26
N ILE A 51 0.25 -3.16 13.03
CA ILE A 51 1.01 -2.87 11.81
C ILE A 51 0.49 -1.58 11.19
N SER A 52 1.38 -0.59 11.04
CA SER A 52 1.10 0.67 10.35
C SER A 52 1.95 0.81 9.09
N ALA A 53 1.34 1.28 7.99
CA ALA A 53 2.05 1.55 6.73
C ALA A 53 1.55 2.85 6.11
N ILE A 54 2.43 3.54 5.37
CA ILE A 54 2.12 4.76 4.62
C ILE A 54 2.64 4.55 3.19
N CYS A 55 1.80 4.80 2.19
CA CYS A 55 2.20 4.82 0.79
C CYS A 55 2.24 6.27 0.29
N LEU A 56 3.43 6.75 -0.07
CA LEU A 56 3.64 8.09 -0.63
C LEU A 56 3.72 8.00 -2.15
N PHE A 57 2.84 8.73 -2.82
CA PHE A 57 2.84 8.85 -4.28
C PHE A 57 3.43 10.19 -4.66
N PHE A 58 4.67 10.18 -5.13
CA PHE A 58 5.30 11.39 -5.66
C PHE A 58 4.69 11.69 -7.03
N HIS A 59 4.10 12.87 -7.18
CA HIS A 59 3.76 13.38 -8.50
C HIS A 59 5.07 13.63 -9.25
N SER A 60 5.35 12.88 -10.31
CA SER A 60 6.34 13.34 -11.27
C SER A 60 5.77 14.60 -11.92
N SER A 61 6.41 15.74 -11.67
CA SER A 61 6.16 16.93 -12.45
C SER A 61 6.63 16.67 -13.89
N SER A 62 5.77 16.05 -14.68
CA SER A 62 5.86 16.13 -16.13
C SER A 62 4.48 16.52 -16.63
N LEU A 63 4.31 17.83 -16.84
CA LEU A 63 3.38 18.49 -17.75
C LEU A 63 2.33 17.53 -18.36
N SER A 64 1.20 17.33 -17.68
CA SER A 64 -0.03 16.91 -18.34
C SER A 64 -1.18 17.62 -17.66
N GLN A 65 -1.78 18.51 -18.43
CA GLN A 65 -2.85 19.40 -18.06
C GLN A 65 -3.95 18.66 -17.31
N GLN A 66 -4.30 19.14 -16.11
CA GLN A 66 -5.68 19.10 -15.71
C GLN A 66 -6.46 20.03 -16.65
N VAL A 67 -6.87 19.51 -17.81
CA VAL A 67 -7.94 20.12 -18.59
C VAL A 67 -9.20 19.93 -17.75
N HIS A 68 -9.59 20.98 -17.02
CA HIS A 68 -10.93 21.06 -16.44
C HIS A 68 -11.95 20.90 -17.57
N PRO A 69 -12.90 19.94 -17.51
CA PRO A 69 -14.09 20.06 -18.32
C PRO A 69 -14.90 21.23 -17.72
N ILE A 70 -14.83 22.39 -18.37
CA ILE A 70 -15.82 23.45 -18.19
C ILE A 70 -17.15 22.85 -18.64
N SER A 71 -17.95 22.37 -17.69
CA SER A 71 -19.38 22.18 -17.89
C SER A 71 -20.03 23.56 -17.89
N THR A 72 -20.08 24.16 -19.08
CA THR A 72 -21.01 25.23 -19.40
C THR A 72 -22.42 24.68 -19.22
N LEU A 73 -23.18 25.18 -18.24
CA LEU A 73 -24.63 25.06 -18.23
C LEU A 73 -25.22 26.46 -18.43
N LYS A 74 -25.93 26.62 -19.55
CA LYS A 74 -26.85 27.73 -19.81
C LYS A 74 -28.09 27.58 -18.93
#